data_AF-A0A8J5ISG4-F1
#
_entry.id   AF-A0A8J5ISG4-F1
#
_cell.length_a   1.000
_cell.length_b   1.000
_cell.length_c   1.000
_cell.angle_alpha   90.00
_cell.angle_beta   90.00
_cell.angle_gamma   90.00
#
_symmetry.space_group_name_H-M   'P 1'
#
loop_
_entity.id
_entity.type
_entity.pdbx_description
1 polymer ?
#
loop_
_entity_poly.entity_id
_entity_poly.type
_entity_poly.pdbx_seq_one_letter_code
_entity_poly.pdbx_strand_id
1 'polypeptide(L)'
;MLDKLETTTDAFTGVEIKSLQLDNKLIVMDEFHRLGVAMTNGRKNATALYDMLMTAKNCKIIMLTASGIVNNLYEMVPALNICKGPIKTEDGEWTSLLPESSEDFERYFIDTKHMKLKNVDKLQARITGLVSYKGDLFEREVLGFYPMMKTTIKKEHYPDRLPIKIEAVHMSNKQWGVYEQAREKERLETRNAIVGSGWAKGERTVLLPTYNEKFETSARLS
;
A
#
# COMPACT_ATOMS: atom_id res chain seq x y z
N MET A 1 29.08 -13.00 -25.40
CA MET A 1 28.86 -14.38 -24.92
C MET A 1 28.53 -14.27 -23.43
N LEU A 2 27.26 -14.02 -23.11
CA LEU A 2 26.76 -13.95 -21.74
C LEU A 2 26.00 -15.25 -21.47
N ASP A 3 26.77 -16.31 -21.25
CA ASP A 3 26.24 -17.54 -20.68
C ASP A 3 26.19 -17.40 -19.16
N LYS A 4 25.10 -17.90 -18.58
CA LYS A 4 24.74 -17.99 -17.15
C LYS A 4 23.92 -16.82 -16.60
N LEU A 5 22.63 -16.86 -16.89
CA LEU A 5 21.59 -16.45 -15.93
C LEU A 5 20.87 -17.72 -15.50
N GLU A 6 21.32 -18.24 -14.36
CA GLU A 6 20.81 -19.46 -13.74
C GLU A 6 19.29 -19.42 -13.57
N THR A 7 18.68 -20.54 -13.95
CA THR A 7 17.28 -20.91 -13.85
C THR A 7 16.80 -20.82 -12.40
N THR A 8 16.00 -19.80 -12.06
CA THR A 8 15.23 -19.79 -10.81
C THR A 8 13.91 -20.52 -11.05
N THR A 9 13.93 -21.84 -10.94
CA THR A 9 12.74 -22.69 -10.83
C THR A 9 12.05 -22.43 -9.49
N ASP A 10 10.75 -22.17 -9.52
CA ASP A 10 9.95 -22.00 -8.32
C ASP A 10 9.63 -23.40 -7.76
N ALA A 11 10.12 -23.70 -6.56
CA ALA A 11 10.10 -25.05 -5.97
C ALA A 11 8.68 -25.59 -5.69
N PHE A 12 7.65 -24.75 -5.80
CA PHE A 12 6.26 -25.09 -5.52
C PHE A 12 5.43 -25.43 -6.77
N THR A 13 5.80 -24.91 -7.95
CA THR A 13 5.01 -25.08 -9.19
C THR A 13 5.78 -25.79 -10.30
N GLY A 14 7.12 -25.82 -10.23
CA GLY A 14 7.95 -26.50 -11.23
C GLY A 14 7.93 -25.86 -12.63
N VAL A 15 7.34 -24.67 -12.79
CA VAL A 15 7.21 -23.99 -14.09
C VAL A 15 8.24 -22.86 -14.19
N GLU A 16 9.06 -22.88 -15.24
CA GLU A 16 9.93 -21.74 -15.57
C GLU A 16 9.08 -20.56 -16.05
N ILE A 17 9.19 -19.41 -15.38
CA ILE A 17 8.44 -18.19 -15.70
C ILE A 17 8.63 -17.76 -17.17
N LYS A 18 9.80 -18.02 -17.78
CA LYS A 18 10.05 -17.72 -19.20
C LYS A 18 9.34 -18.65 -20.19
N SER A 19 8.84 -19.80 -19.74
CA SER A 19 8.06 -20.75 -20.56
C SER A 19 6.55 -20.53 -20.46
N LEU A 20 6.12 -19.57 -19.64
CA LEU A 20 4.70 -19.36 -19.37
C LEU A 20 4.04 -18.60 -20.53
N GLN A 21 3.46 -19.35 -21.47
CA GLN A 21 2.67 -18.77 -22.54
C GLN A 21 1.30 -18.32 -22.00
N LEU A 22 1.01 -17.03 -22.00
CA LEU A 22 -0.23 -16.45 -21.47
C LEU A 22 -1.31 -16.20 -22.52
N ASP A 23 -0.98 -16.39 -23.80
CA ASP A 23 -1.89 -16.13 -24.91
C ASP A 23 -3.14 -17.04 -24.87
N ASN A 24 -4.29 -16.50 -25.26
CA ASN A 24 -5.58 -17.22 -25.37
C ASN A 24 -6.07 -17.85 -24.06
N LYS A 25 -5.68 -17.32 -22.89
CA LYS A 25 -6.05 -17.87 -21.58
C LYS A 25 -6.97 -16.95 -20.80
N LEU A 26 -7.79 -17.57 -19.94
CA LEU A 26 -8.42 -16.90 -18.82
C LEU A 26 -7.47 -16.98 -17.62
N ILE A 27 -7.02 -15.83 -17.15
CA ILE A 27 -6.09 -15.69 -16.04
C ILE A 27 -6.88 -15.15 -14.86
N VAL A 28 -6.85 -15.88 -13.75
CA VAL A 28 -7.47 -15.47 -12.50
C VAL A 28 -6.38 -15.32 -11.45
N MET A 29 -6.32 -14.15 -10.82
CA MET A 29 -5.37 -13.85 -9.76
C MET A 29 -6.13 -13.50 -8.50
N ASP A 30 -5.98 -14.31 -7.46
CA ASP A 30 -6.51 -14.00 -6.14
C ASP A 30 -5.47 -13.24 -5.30
N GLU A 31 -5.95 -12.48 -4.30
CA GLU A 31 -5.14 -11.60 -3.46
C GLU A 31 -4.16 -10.70 -4.23
N PHE A 32 -4.61 -10.08 -5.32
CA PHE A 32 -3.73 -9.32 -6.21
C PHE A 32 -2.89 -8.26 -5.50
N HIS A 33 -3.38 -7.68 -4.38
CA HIS A 33 -2.64 -6.69 -3.60
C HIS A 33 -1.21 -7.13 -3.22
N ARG A 34 -0.97 -8.42 -2.97
CA ARG A 34 0.38 -8.94 -2.67
C ARG A 34 1.30 -8.88 -3.88
N LEU A 35 0.74 -9.17 -5.05
CA LEU A 35 1.44 -9.10 -6.32
C LEU A 35 1.67 -7.66 -6.77
N GLY A 36 0.69 -6.78 -6.62
CA GLY A 36 0.82 -5.35 -6.90
C GLY A 36 1.96 -4.70 -6.11
N VAL A 37 2.05 -4.98 -4.81
CA VAL A 37 3.18 -4.54 -3.96
C VAL A 37 4.51 -5.10 -4.45
N ALA A 38 4.55 -6.35 -4.91
CA ALA A 38 5.78 -6.95 -5.44
C ALA A 38 6.22 -6.31 -6.78
N MET A 39 5.26 -5.94 -7.64
CA MET A 39 5.49 -5.27 -8.92
C MET A 39 6.00 -3.84 -8.71
N THR A 40 5.35 -3.05 -7.84
CA THR A 40 5.76 -1.66 -7.57
C THR A 40 7.13 -1.56 -6.89
N ASN A 41 7.49 -2.54 -6.06
CA ASN A 41 8.83 -2.62 -5.46
C ASN A 41 9.91 -3.17 -6.42
N GLY A 42 9.56 -3.51 -7.67
CA GLY A 42 10.53 -3.95 -8.68
C GLY A 42 11.12 -5.35 -8.43
N ARG A 43 10.38 -6.26 -7.80
CA ARG A 43 10.86 -7.65 -7.64
C ARG A 43 10.98 -8.32 -9.02
N LYS A 44 12.15 -8.83 -9.35
CA LYS A 44 12.48 -9.41 -10.69
C LYS A 44 11.38 -10.31 -11.27
N ASN A 45 10.90 -11.29 -10.51
CA ASN A 45 9.86 -12.22 -10.97
C ASN A 45 8.50 -11.53 -11.18
N ALA A 46 8.17 -10.55 -10.35
CA ALA A 46 6.92 -9.81 -10.43
C ALA A 46 6.93 -8.84 -11.62
N THR A 47 8.05 -8.15 -11.87
CA THR A 47 8.24 -7.30 -13.06
C THR A 47 8.19 -8.13 -14.33
N ALA A 48 8.87 -9.29 -14.37
CA ALA A 48 8.78 -10.18 -15.52
C ALA A 48 7.34 -10.67 -15.77
N LEU A 49 6.59 -10.99 -14.70
CA LEU A 49 5.18 -11.35 -14.82
C LEU A 49 4.32 -10.19 -15.32
N TYR A 50 4.57 -8.97 -14.87
CA TYR A 50 3.90 -7.76 -15.37
C TYR A 50 4.11 -7.60 -16.89
N ASP A 51 5.35 -7.71 -17.36
CA ASP A 51 5.68 -7.59 -18.79
C ASP A 51 5.00 -8.68 -19.62
N MET A 52 4.98 -9.92 -19.11
CA MET A 52 4.28 -11.03 -19.77
C MET A 52 2.76 -10.79 -19.85
N LEU A 53 2.15 -10.23 -18.80
CA LEU A 53 0.72 -9.93 -18.80
C LEU A 53 0.36 -8.79 -19.75
N MET A 54 1.21 -7.76 -19.83
CA MET A 54 1.02 -6.63 -20.74
C MET A 54 1.22 -7.02 -22.21
N THR A 55 2.01 -8.05 -22.50
CA THR A 55 2.29 -8.53 -23.86
C THR A 55 1.38 -9.68 -24.32
N ALA A 56 0.66 -10.32 -23.40
CA ALA A 56 -0.20 -11.47 -23.68
C ALA A 56 -1.33 -11.13 -24.66
N LYS A 57 -1.50 -11.96 -25.68
CA LYS A 57 -2.51 -11.75 -26.73
C LYS A 57 -3.79 -12.53 -26.44
N ASN A 58 -4.93 -11.88 -26.64
CA ASN A 58 -6.25 -12.49 -26.49
C ASN A 58 -6.43 -13.21 -25.14
N CYS A 59 -5.93 -12.60 -24.06
CA CYS A 59 -6.15 -13.10 -22.72
C CYS A 59 -7.33 -12.36 -22.05
N LYS A 60 -8.04 -13.06 -21.18
CA LYS A 60 -9.01 -12.45 -20.26
C LYS A 60 -8.41 -12.50 -18.87
N ILE A 61 -8.36 -11.37 -18.17
CA ILE A 61 -7.71 -11.29 -16.86
C ILE A 61 -8.75 -10.86 -15.82
N ILE A 62 -8.82 -11.62 -14.73
CA ILE A 62 -9.65 -11.31 -13.56
C ILE A 62 -8.73 -11.22 -12.36
N MET A 63 -8.72 -10.07 -11.70
CA MET A 63 -7.97 -9.85 -10.47
C MET A 63 -8.96 -9.69 -9.31
N LEU A 64 -8.81 -10.54 -8.30
CA LEU A 64 -9.61 -10.54 -7.08
C LEU A 64 -8.77 -10.01 -5.94
N THR A 65 -9.30 -9.04 -5.20
CA THR A 65 -8.69 -8.55 -3.97
C THR A 65 -9.75 -8.03 -3.02
N ALA A 66 -9.71 -8.47 -1.76
CA ALA A 66 -10.54 -7.92 -0.69
C ALA A 66 -10.01 -6.55 -0.21
N SER A 67 -8.70 -6.34 -0.33
CA SER A 67 -8.02 -5.10 0.04
C SER A 67 -7.49 -4.43 -1.21
N GLY A 68 -8.23 -3.46 -1.73
CA GLY A 68 -7.83 -2.74 -2.94
C GLY A 68 -6.58 -1.88 -2.73
N ILE A 69 -6.38 -1.28 -1.55
CA ILE A 69 -5.24 -0.40 -1.28
C ILE A 69 -4.65 -0.81 0.06
N VAL A 70 -3.36 -1.17 0.09
CA VAL A 70 -2.68 -1.59 1.31
C VAL A 70 -1.85 -0.44 1.88
N ASN A 71 -0.87 0.08 1.14
CA ASN A 71 -0.02 1.17 1.63
C ASN A 71 -0.18 2.46 0.81
N ASN A 72 -0.26 2.33 -0.52
CA ASN A 72 -0.38 3.48 -1.41
C ASN A 72 -1.33 3.19 -2.59
N LEU A 73 -1.85 4.26 -3.20
CA LEU A 73 -2.72 4.12 -4.36
C LEU A 73 -1.96 3.58 -5.59
N TYR A 74 -0.66 3.83 -5.65
CA TYR A 74 0.20 3.42 -6.76
C TYR A 74 0.34 1.88 -6.87
N GLU A 75 0.18 1.12 -5.79
CA GLU A 75 0.13 -0.36 -5.77
C GLU A 75 -0.95 -0.96 -6.69
N MET A 76 -1.99 -0.18 -7.01
CA MET A 76 -3.06 -0.59 -7.92
C MET A 76 -2.82 -0.19 -9.38
N VAL A 77 -1.83 0.65 -9.65
CA VAL A 77 -1.47 1.05 -11.02
C VAL A 77 -1.14 -0.16 -11.89
N PRO A 78 -0.32 -1.14 -11.44
CA PRO A 78 -0.06 -2.36 -12.21
C PRO A 78 -1.35 -3.12 -12.56
N ALA A 79 -2.29 -3.26 -11.60
CA ALA A 79 -3.56 -3.95 -11.83
C ALA A 79 -4.36 -3.28 -12.97
N LEU A 80 -4.50 -1.96 -12.89
CA LEU A 80 -5.27 -1.16 -13.83
C LEU A 80 -4.63 -1.13 -15.22
N ASN A 81 -3.30 -1.05 -15.27
CA ASN A 81 -2.54 -1.11 -16.52
C ASN A 81 -2.70 -2.48 -17.18
N ILE A 82 -2.55 -3.58 -16.44
CA ILE A 82 -2.73 -4.95 -16.97
C ILE A 82 -4.17 -5.15 -17.47
N CYS A 83 -5.19 -4.78 -16.67
CA CYS A 83 -6.59 -4.96 -17.06
C CYS A 83 -6.98 -4.15 -18.30
N LYS A 84 -6.34 -3.00 -18.52
CA LYS A 84 -6.55 -2.20 -19.73
C LYS A 84 -5.75 -2.71 -20.92
N GLY A 85 -4.55 -3.22 -20.66
CA GLY A 85 -3.55 -3.53 -21.68
C GLY A 85 -2.84 -2.29 -22.22
N PRO A 86 -1.83 -2.49 -23.09
CA PRO A 86 -1.07 -1.42 -23.70
C PRO A 86 -1.95 -0.63 -24.68
N ILE A 87 -1.86 0.70 -24.62
CA ILE A 87 -2.62 1.64 -25.44
C ILE A 87 -1.68 2.19 -26.50
N LYS A 88 -2.10 2.20 -27.76
CA LYS A 88 -1.34 2.83 -28.84
C LYS A 88 -1.76 4.28 -28.97
N THR A 89 -0.82 5.22 -28.89
CA THR A 89 -1.08 6.65 -29.10
C THR A 89 -1.20 6.98 -30.59
N GLU A 90 -1.69 8.18 -30.91
CA GLU A 90 -1.77 8.69 -32.29
C GLU A 90 -0.39 8.73 -32.97
N ASP A 91 0.66 8.99 -32.19
CA ASP A 91 2.06 8.99 -32.64
C ASP A 91 2.61 7.57 -32.91
N GLY A 92 1.84 6.53 -32.56
CA GLY A 92 2.20 5.13 -32.78
C GLY A 92 2.98 4.48 -31.64
N GLU A 93 3.29 5.22 -30.57
CA GLU A 93 3.97 4.74 -29.38
C GLU A 93 3.03 3.96 -28.45
N TRP A 94 3.56 2.94 -27.78
CA TRP A 94 2.81 2.18 -26.79
C TRP A 94 2.93 2.84 -25.42
N THR A 95 1.79 3.06 -24.77
CA THR A 95 1.72 3.66 -23.44
C THR A 95 0.77 2.86 -22.53
N SER A 96 0.97 2.99 -21.23
CA SER A 96 0.11 2.41 -20.21
C SER A 96 -1.07 3.34 -19.89
N LEU A 97 -2.11 2.81 -19.24
CA LEU A 97 -3.27 3.60 -18.81
C LEU A 97 -2.88 4.68 -17.79
N LEU A 98 -1.99 4.33 -16.85
CA LEU A 98 -1.49 5.18 -15.78
C LEU A 98 0.05 5.16 -15.78
N PRO A 99 0.71 6.26 -15.33
CA PRO A 99 2.17 6.34 -15.29
C PRO A 99 2.80 5.19 -14.51
N GLU A 100 3.79 4.53 -15.11
CA GLU A 100 4.52 3.43 -14.47
C GLU A 100 5.57 3.91 -13.47
N SER A 101 5.92 5.20 -13.44
CA SER A 101 6.78 5.77 -12.39
C SER A 101 5.93 6.29 -11.23
N SER A 102 6.31 5.94 -9.99
CA SER A 102 5.64 6.46 -8.78
C SER A 102 5.70 7.99 -8.72
N GLU A 103 6.84 8.57 -9.09
CA GLU A 103 7.03 10.03 -9.07
C GLU A 103 6.09 10.74 -10.04
N ASP A 104 5.94 10.20 -11.26
CA ASP A 104 5.03 10.76 -12.25
C ASP A 104 3.57 10.59 -11.81
N PHE A 105 3.22 9.42 -11.28
CA PHE A 105 1.88 9.16 -10.78
C PHE A 105 1.50 10.13 -9.65
N GLU A 106 2.39 10.32 -8.67
CA GLU A 106 2.19 11.26 -7.57
C GLU A 106 2.06 12.69 -8.09
N ARG A 107 2.90 13.10 -9.05
CA ARG A 107 2.83 14.44 -9.65
C ARG A 107 1.46 14.71 -10.27
N TYR A 108 0.89 13.74 -10.98
CA TYR A 108 -0.37 13.92 -11.70
C TYR A 108 -1.62 13.76 -10.83
N PHE A 109 -1.60 12.87 -9.84
CA PHE A 109 -2.82 12.42 -9.14
C PHE A 109 -2.80 12.65 -7.63
N ILE A 110 -1.66 13.01 -7.01
CA ILE A 110 -1.56 13.16 -5.54
C ILE A 110 -1.09 14.58 -5.18
N ASP A 111 -1.80 15.19 -4.23
CA ASP A 111 -1.34 16.38 -3.53
C ASP A 111 -0.72 15.99 -2.19
N THR A 112 0.61 15.93 -2.14
CA THR A 112 1.37 15.56 -0.94
C THR A 112 1.23 16.57 0.20
N LYS A 113 0.87 17.84 -0.08
CA LYS A 113 0.70 18.87 0.96
C LYS A 113 -0.61 18.75 1.70
N HIS A 114 -1.68 18.44 0.96
CA HIS A 114 -3.04 18.39 1.49
C HIS A 114 -3.58 16.96 1.66
N MET A 115 -2.79 15.95 1.27
CA MET A 115 -3.19 14.54 1.25
C MET A 115 -4.52 14.34 0.50
N LYS A 116 -4.66 15.01 -0.65
CA LYS A 116 -5.85 14.96 -1.51
C LYS A 116 -5.50 14.44 -2.90
N LEU A 117 -6.51 13.91 -3.59
CA LEU A 117 -6.37 13.53 -4.99
C LEU A 117 -6.45 14.76 -5.90
N LYS A 118 -5.56 14.81 -6.89
CA LYS A 118 -5.60 15.76 -8.00
C LYS A 118 -6.24 15.10 -9.22
N ASN A 119 -6.83 15.90 -10.10
CA ASN A 119 -7.38 15.44 -11.38
C ASN A 119 -8.32 14.23 -11.26
N VAL A 120 -9.21 14.26 -10.26
CA VAL A 120 -10.10 13.14 -9.92
C VAL A 120 -10.92 12.70 -11.13
N ASP A 121 -11.46 13.63 -11.92
CA ASP A 121 -12.25 13.31 -13.11
C ASP A 121 -11.46 12.52 -14.16
N LYS A 122 -10.19 12.89 -14.36
CA LYS A 122 -9.30 12.17 -15.29
C LYS A 122 -9.00 10.76 -14.79
N LEU A 123 -8.78 10.61 -13.49
CA LEU A 123 -8.54 9.29 -12.89
C LEU A 123 -9.81 8.43 -12.97
N GLN A 124 -10.97 8.98 -12.61
CA GLN A 124 -12.26 8.32 -12.69
C GLN A 124 -12.56 7.84 -14.11
N ALA A 125 -12.41 8.72 -15.11
CA ALA A 125 -12.62 8.35 -16.51
C ALA A 125 -11.70 7.20 -16.98
N ARG A 126 -10.47 7.12 -16.46
CA ARG A 126 -9.51 6.06 -16.79
C ARG A 126 -9.86 4.71 -16.15
N ILE A 127 -10.36 4.71 -14.92
CA ILE A 127 -10.64 3.47 -14.17
C ILE A 127 -12.06 2.93 -14.36
N THR A 128 -12.98 3.76 -14.87
CA THR A 128 -14.38 3.37 -15.05
C THR A 128 -14.49 2.17 -15.98
N GLY A 129 -15.20 1.14 -15.53
CA GLY A 129 -15.39 -0.12 -16.25
C GLY A 129 -14.27 -1.15 -16.08
N LEU A 130 -13.14 -0.80 -15.43
CA LEU A 130 -12.07 -1.75 -15.10
C LEU A 130 -12.21 -2.37 -13.71
N VAL A 131 -12.88 -1.66 -12.80
CA VAL A 131 -13.04 -2.09 -11.41
C VAL A 131 -14.50 -2.35 -11.12
N SER A 132 -14.78 -3.51 -10.54
CA SER A 132 -16.06 -3.81 -9.91
C SER A 132 -15.84 -3.82 -8.40
N TYR A 133 -16.59 -2.97 -7.67
CA TYR A 133 -16.53 -2.92 -6.22
C TYR A 133 -17.84 -3.44 -5.63
N LYS A 134 -17.72 -4.41 -4.73
CA LYS A 134 -18.83 -4.92 -3.93
C LYS A 134 -18.41 -4.87 -2.46
N GLY A 135 -18.97 -3.94 -1.70
CA GLY A 135 -18.68 -3.81 -0.29
C GLY A 135 -19.45 -2.66 0.35
N ASP A 136 -19.30 -2.57 1.68
CA ASP A 136 -20.11 -1.72 2.54
C ASP A 136 -19.82 -0.21 2.34
N LEU A 137 -18.79 0.18 1.57
CA LEU A 137 -18.38 1.58 1.37
C LEU A 137 -19.47 2.45 0.70
N PHE A 138 -20.36 1.83 -0.09
CA PHE A 138 -21.50 2.52 -0.71
C PHE A 138 -22.79 2.38 0.10
N GLU A 139 -22.84 1.45 1.05
CA GLU A 139 -24.02 1.18 1.87
C GLU A 139 -24.00 1.97 3.18
N ARG A 140 -22.80 2.30 3.66
CA ARG A 140 -22.59 2.97 4.96
C ARG A 140 -21.66 4.13 4.80
N GLU A 141 -21.99 5.23 5.46
CA GLU A 141 -21.08 6.36 5.59
C GLU A 141 -19.80 5.89 6.28
N VAL A 142 -18.66 6.09 5.61
CA VAL A 142 -17.36 5.72 6.15
C VAL A 142 -17.01 6.70 7.26
N LEU A 143 -17.28 6.28 8.49
CA LEU A 143 -16.88 7.02 9.68
C LEU A 143 -15.34 7.11 9.74
N GLY A 144 -14.83 8.26 10.17
CA GLY A 144 -13.41 8.40 10.52
C GLY A 144 -13.00 7.42 11.62
N PHE A 145 -11.69 7.22 11.78
CA PHE A 145 -11.14 6.20 12.69
C PHE A 145 -11.68 6.27 14.14
N TYR A 146 -11.66 7.46 14.76
CA TYR A 146 -12.13 7.62 16.14
C TYR A 146 -13.64 7.42 16.32
N PRO A 147 -14.52 8.03 15.48
CA PRO A 147 -15.94 7.71 15.50
C PRO A 147 -16.22 6.22 15.29
N MET A 148 -15.54 5.57 14.34
CA MET A 148 -15.70 4.13 14.05
C MET A 148 -15.39 3.25 15.27
N MET A 149 -14.41 3.61 16.09
CA MET A 149 -14.08 2.82 17.29
C MET A 149 -15.13 2.94 18.39
N LYS A 150 -15.86 4.06 18.45
CA LYS A 150 -16.88 4.32 19.47
C LYS A 150 -18.26 3.80 19.11
N THR A 151 -18.52 3.52 17.83
CA THR A 151 -19.83 3.10 17.36
C THR A 151 -20.02 1.59 17.43
N THR A 152 -21.24 1.17 17.76
CA THR A 152 -21.63 -0.24 17.62
C THR A 152 -22.04 -0.48 16.17
N ILE A 153 -21.36 -1.39 15.49
CA ILE A 153 -21.66 -1.74 14.10
C ILE A 153 -22.51 -3.01 14.11
N LYS A 154 -23.78 -2.85 13.76
CA LYS A 154 -24.70 -3.97 13.50
C LYS A 154 -24.69 -4.32 12.02
N LYS A 155 -24.71 -5.61 11.71
CA LYS A 155 -24.85 -6.13 10.34
C LYS A 155 -25.74 -7.36 10.39
N GLU A 156 -26.70 -7.44 9.49
CA GLU A 156 -27.65 -8.55 9.43
C GLU A 156 -26.91 -9.89 9.27
N HIS A 157 -27.25 -10.90 10.09
CA HIS A 157 -26.56 -12.20 10.18
C HIS A 157 -25.12 -12.19 10.71
N TYR A 158 -24.63 -11.07 11.25
CA TYR A 158 -23.33 -10.99 11.92
C TYR A 158 -23.52 -10.59 13.39
N PRO A 159 -22.59 -10.98 14.28
CA PRO A 159 -22.59 -10.49 15.65
C PRO A 159 -22.37 -8.98 15.69
N ASP A 160 -22.99 -8.32 16.67
CA ASP A 160 -22.80 -6.89 16.92
C ASP A 160 -21.33 -6.61 17.28
N ARG A 161 -20.67 -5.76 16.48
CA ARG A 161 -19.34 -5.24 16.84
C ARG A 161 -19.52 -4.10 17.82
N LEU A 162 -19.26 -4.38 19.09
CA LEU A 162 -19.28 -3.38 20.16
C LEU A 162 -18.14 -2.37 20.03
N PRO A 163 -18.23 -1.21 20.71
CA PRO A 163 -17.17 -0.20 20.71
C PRO A 163 -15.84 -0.80 21.18
N ILE A 164 -14.76 -0.43 20.49
CA ILE A 164 -13.42 -0.88 20.85
C ILE A 164 -13.02 -0.23 22.18
N LYS A 165 -12.69 -1.07 23.17
CA LYS A 165 -12.09 -0.63 24.43
C LYS A 165 -10.59 -0.50 24.22
N ILE A 166 -10.09 0.73 24.34
CA ILE A 166 -8.66 1.03 24.31
C ILE A 166 -8.21 1.21 25.76
N GLU A 167 -7.35 0.31 26.22
CA GLU A 167 -6.78 0.38 27.57
C GLU A 167 -5.31 0.76 27.45
N ALA A 168 -4.95 1.89 28.07
CA ALA A 168 -3.56 2.32 28.15
C ALA A 168 -2.85 1.49 29.24
N VAL A 169 -1.87 0.69 28.83
CA VAL A 169 -1.06 -0.11 29.74
C VAL A 169 0.27 0.57 29.96
N HIS A 170 0.56 0.92 31.21
CA HIS A 170 1.84 1.52 31.58
C HIS A 170 2.94 0.46 31.64
N MET A 171 4.12 0.80 31.14
CA MET A 171 5.32 -0.03 31.31
C MET A 171 5.70 -0.10 32.79
N SER A 172 6.16 -1.26 33.25
CA SER A 172 6.80 -1.37 34.57
C SER A 172 8.13 -0.60 34.61
N ASN A 173 8.60 -0.22 35.80
CA ASN A 173 9.89 0.47 35.96
C ASN A 173 11.06 -0.27 35.30
N LYS A 174 11.06 -1.60 35.34
CA LYS A 174 12.10 -2.43 34.68
C LYS A 174 12.01 -2.33 33.15
N GLN A 175 10.81 -2.45 32.58
CA GLN A 175 10.59 -2.32 31.13
C GLN A 175 10.91 -0.89 30.65
N TRP A 176 10.55 0.11 31.44
CA TRP A 176 10.89 1.50 31.18
C TRP A 176 12.41 1.71 31.12
N GLY A 177 13.16 1.19 32.11
CA GLY A 177 14.62 1.30 32.11
C GLY A 177 15.28 0.64 30.89
N VAL A 178 14.80 -0.52 30.46
CA VAL A 178 15.28 -1.18 29.24
C VAL A 178 14.92 -0.37 27.99
N TYR A 179 13.70 0.15 27.92
CA TYR A 179 13.26 1.02 26.82
C TYR A 179 14.07 2.31 26.73
N GLU A 180 14.37 2.93 27.88
CA GLU A 180 15.17 4.16 27.94
C GLU A 180 16.58 3.95 27.39
N GLN A 181 17.23 2.84 27.77
CA GLN A 181 18.54 2.43 27.23
C GLN A 181 18.48 2.19 25.71
N ALA A 182 17.47 1.45 25.24
CA ALA A 182 17.27 1.21 23.80
C ALA A 182 17.05 2.53 23.03
N ARG A 183 16.26 3.45 23.61
CA ARG A 183 15.96 4.75 23.01
C ARG A 183 17.16 5.70 23.02
N GLU A 184 18.05 5.58 24.01
CA GLU A 184 19.32 6.30 24.01
C GLU A 184 20.25 5.80 22.90
N LYS A 185 20.31 4.48 22.68
CA LYS A 185 21.06 3.87 21.57
C LYS A 185 20.57 4.34 20.19
N GLU A 186 19.26 4.31 19.92
CA GLU A 186 18.68 4.84 18.68
C GLU A 186 19.00 6.33 18.45
N ARG A 187 19.05 7.12 19.53
CA ARG A 187 19.41 8.55 19.47
C ARG A 187 20.88 8.78 19.10
N LEU A 188 21.79 7.90 19.50
CA LEU A 188 23.19 7.96 19.12
C LEU A 188 23.38 7.55 17.65
N GLU A 189 22.70 6.49 17.21
CA GLU A 189 22.73 6.02 15.82
C GLU A 189 22.16 7.07 14.85
N THR A 190 21.04 7.69 15.20
CA THR A 190 20.44 8.79 14.40
C THR A 190 21.36 10.01 14.34
N ARG A 191 21.99 10.39 15.46
CA ARG A 191 22.96 11.50 15.49
C ARG A 191 24.19 11.19 14.62
N ASN A 192 24.70 9.98 14.66
CA ASN A 192 25.85 9.56 13.86
C ASN A 192 25.52 9.50 12.37
N ALA A 193 24.29 9.09 11.99
CA ALA A 193 23.82 9.12 10.61
C ALA A 193 23.73 10.57 10.06
N ILE A 194 23.27 11.52 10.88
CA ILE A 194 23.18 12.95 10.50
C ILE A 194 24.57 13.58 10.32
N VAL A 195 25.56 13.18 11.12
CA VAL A 195 26.94 13.69 10.99
C VAL A 195 27.65 13.09 9.75
N GLY A 196 27.27 11.88 9.33
CA GLY A 196 27.81 11.22 8.13
C GLY A 196 27.24 11.71 6.80
N SER A 197 26.02 12.26 6.77
CA SER A 197 25.43 12.88 5.57
C SER A 197 25.47 14.39 5.70
N GLY A 198 26.39 15.07 5.01
CA GLY A 198 26.61 16.52 5.09
C GLY A 198 25.45 17.37 4.55
N TRP A 199 24.31 17.40 5.24
CA TRP A 199 23.19 18.31 4.97
C TRP A 199 22.84 19.09 6.24
N ALA A 200 22.88 20.42 6.10
CA ALA A 200 22.97 21.40 7.17
C ALA A 200 21.69 21.56 8.03
N LYS A 201 21.93 22.10 9.23
CA LYS A 201 21.03 22.40 10.34
C LYS A 201 19.71 23.09 9.94
N GLY A 202 18.59 22.49 10.35
CA GLY A 202 17.36 23.19 10.72
C GLY A 202 16.90 22.65 12.07
N GLU A 203 16.85 23.49 13.11
CA GLU A 203 16.42 23.10 14.45
C GLU A 203 14.94 22.69 14.43
N ARG A 204 14.67 21.38 14.40
CA ARG A 204 13.39 20.84 14.87
C ARG A 204 13.53 20.54 16.35
N THR A 205 12.97 21.40 17.19
CA THR A 205 12.73 21.11 18.60
C THR A 205 11.79 19.90 18.68
N VAL A 206 12.35 18.75 19.07
CA VAL A 206 11.57 17.57 19.41
C VAL A 206 10.90 17.88 20.76
N LEU A 207 9.65 18.35 20.72
CA LEU A 207 8.84 18.48 21.92
C LEU A 207 8.62 17.07 22.50
N LEU A 208 9.24 16.83 23.66
CA LEU A 208 9.00 15.63 24.45
C LEU A 208 7.54 15.67 24.93
N PRO A 209 6.79 14.55 24.89
CA PRO A 209 5.69 14.40 25.82
C PRO A 209 6.32 14.27 27.20
N THR A 210 6.32 15.35 27.98
CA THR A 210 6.57 15.26 29.41
C THR A 210 5.41 14.47 30.03
N TYR A 211 5.74 13.57 30.95
CA TYR A 211 4.75 12.86 31.77
C TYR A 211 3.90 13.92 32.48
N ASN A 212 2.66 14.09 32.03
CA ASN A 212 1.74 15.07 32.59
C ASN A 212 0.89 14.35 33.63
N GLU A 213 1.24 14.48 34.91
CA GLU A 213 0.51 13.94 36.07
C GLU A 213 -0.96 14.39 36.15
N LYS A 214 -1.41 15.34 35.32
CA LYS A 214 -2.74 15.95 35.41
C LYS A 214 -3.92 15.09 34.91
N PHE A 215 -3.71 13.84 34.47
CA PHE A 215 -4.81 12.96 34.06
C PHE A 215 -5.38 12.08 35.18
N GLU A 216 -4.82 12.09 36.39
CA GLU A 216 -5.31 11.24 37.49
C GLU A 216 -6.55 11.77 38.24
N THR A 217 -6.99 13.02 38.04
CA THR A 217 -8.06 13.60 38.88
C THR A 217 -9.47 13.62 38.28
N SER A 218 -9.73 13.05 37.09
CA SER A 218 -11.12 12.97 36.57
C SER A 218 -11.74 11.56 36.58
N ALA A 219 -11.02 10.54 37.04
CA ALA A 219 -11.53 9.15 37.10
C ALA A 219 -12.06 8.75 38.49
N ARG A 220 -12.24 9.71 39.40
CA ARG A 220 -13.01 9.51 40.63
C ARG A 220 -13.98 10.66 40.78
N LEU A 221 -15.24 10.45 40.40
CA LEU A 221 -16.43 11.00 41.06
C LEU A 221 -17.67 10.27 40.53
N SER A 222 -18.42 9.69 41.48
CA SER A 222 -19.82 9.24 41.45
C SER A 222 -20.32 8.38 40.28
#